data_AF-A0AAF0S8F1-F1
#
_entry.id   AF-A0AAF0S8F1-F1
#
_cell.length_a   1.000
_cell.length_b   1.000
_cell.length_c   1.000
_cell.angle_alpha   90.00
_cell.angle_beta   90.00
_cell.angle_gamma   90.00
#
_symmetry.space_group_name_H-M   'P 1'
#
loop_
_entity.id
_entity.type
_entity.pdbx_description
1 polymer ?
#
loop_
_entity_poly.entity_id
_entity_poly.type
_entity_poly.pdbx_seq_one_letter_code
_entity_poly.pdbx_strand_id
1 'polypeptide(L)'
;MSEFDKLCKEFEKIDPATYLAFLAAKSKDVLAGMAAVTGDLASAVESYVDIVLMAVASDGKLSKDEYALIAPGLSAAVGEPISYDDAKKIMNKSKLNSRNNKAAVDALVDLVGSVSPEIKDDIVILTMIVCAADGKISGKEKAWIKQLIRE
;
A
#
# COMPACT_ATOMS: atom_id res chain seq x y z
N MET A 1 -5.21 20.22 5.18
CA MET A 1 -5.47 19.90 3.75
C MET A 1 -4.41 20.51 2.84
N SER A 2 -4.11 21.81 2.93
CA SER A 2 -3.03 22.44 2.12
C SER A 2 -1.65 21.78 2.30
N GLU A 3 -1.26 21.45 3.54
CA GLU A 3 0.04 20.81 3.80
C GLU A 3 0.10 19.37 3.28
N PHE A 4 -1.00 18.62 3.38
CA PHE A 4 -1.12 17.29 2.78
C PHE A 4 -1.00 17.34 1.26
N ASP A 5 -1.68 18.31 0.62
CA ASP A 5 -1.59 18.48 -0.83
C ASP A 5 -0.20 18.92 -1.29
N LYS A 6 0.52 19.73 -0.49
CA LYS A 6 1.94 20.06 -0.75
C LYS A 6 2.81 18.82 -0.62
N LEU A 7 2.60 18.01 0.43
CA LEU A 7 3.36 16.78 0.64
C LEU A 7 3.18 15.82 -0.55
N CYS A 8 1.93 15.58 -0.99
CA CYS A 8 1.68 14.79 -2.19
C CYS A 8 2.47 15.27 -3.41
N LYS A 9 2.55 16.59 -3.64
CA LYS A 9 3.32 17.17 -4.76
C LYS A 9 4.82 16.97 -4.64
N GLU A 10 5.36 16.82 -3.43
CA GLU A 10 6.78 16.47 -3.26
C GLU A 10 7.03 14.99 -3.59
N PHE A 11 6.11 14.10 -3.22
CA PHE A 11 6.18 12.68 -3.62
C PHE A 11 6.06 12.48 -5.13
N GLU A 12 5.22 13.28 -5.82
CA GLU A 12 5.08 13.27 -7.29
C GLU A 12 6.37 13.64 -8.04
N LYS A 13 7.36 14.24 -7.37
CA LYS A 13 8.66 14.64 -7.96
C LYS A 13 9.78 13.62 -7.70
N ILE A 14 9.50 12.55 -6.95
CA ILE A 14 10.51 11.54 -6.62
C ILE A 14 10.94 10.82 -7.90
N ASP A 15 12.25 10.73 -8.13
CA ASP A 15 12.77 9.99 -9.27
C ASP A 15 12.63 8.46 -9.06
N PRO A 16 12.58 7.65 -10.15
CA PRO A 16 12.35 6.21 -10.04
C PRO A 16 13.35 5.45 -9.15
N ALA A 17 14.61 5.89 -9.07
CA ALA A 17 15.62 5.21 -8.24
C ALA A 17 15.35 5.46 -6.76
N THR A 18 15.05 6.72 -6.40
CA THR A 18 14.64 7.10 -5.05
C THR A 18 13.33 6.42 -4.66
N TYR A 19 12.35 6.34 -5.57
CA TYR A 19 11.10 5.59 -5.37
C TYR A 19 11.36 4.13 -4.97
N LEU A 20 12.18 3.41 -5.75
CA LEU A 20 12.48 2.00 -5.48
C LEU A 20 13.22 1.81 -4.15
N ALA A 21 14.15 2.71 -3.82
CA ALA A 21 14.88 2.66 -2.57
C ALA A 21 13.96 2.86 -1.34
N PHE A 22 13.07 3.85 -1.40
CA PHE A 22 12.11 4.07 -0.32
C PHE A 22 11.10 2.94 -0.22
N LEU A 23 10.60 2.43 -1.35
CA LEU A 23 9.67 1.31 -1.37
C LEU A 23 10.32 0.11 -0.67
N ALA A 24 11.51 -0.31 -1.09
CA ALA A 24 12.21 -1.44 -0.46
C ALA A 24 12.47 -1.24 1.04
N ALA A 25 12.91 -0.05 1.46
CA ALA A 25 13.17 0.25 2.86
C ALA A 25 11.89 0.20 3.71
N LYS A 26 10.85 0.95 3.30
CA LYS A 26 9.60 1.05 4.06
C LYS A 26 8.80 -0.23 4.05
N SER A 27 8.81 -0.99 2.96
CA SER A 27 8.13 -2.29 2.93
C SER A 27 8.69 -3.27 3.95
N LYS A 28 10.01 -3.24 4.22
CA LYS A 28 10.63 -4.10 5.23
C LYS A 28 10.15 -3.77 6.64
N ASP A 29 10.12 -2.49 6.97
CA ASP A 29 9.67 -2.00 8.29
C ASP A 29 8.17 -2.32 8.48
N VAL A 30 7.35 -2.04 7.45
CA VAL A 30 5.91 -2.36 7.44
C VAL A 30 5.67 -3.86 7.60
N LEU A 31 6.36 -4.73 6.86
CA LEU A 31 6.19 -6.18 6.99
C LEU A 31 6.52 -6.68 8.40
N ALA A 32 7.58 -6.16 9.02
CA ALA A 32 7.94 -6.49 10.39
C ALA A 32 6.87 -6.04 11.39
N GLY A 33 6.35 -4.82 11.24
CA GLY A 33 5.28 -4.28 12.08
C GLY A 33 3.97 -5.04 11.91
N MET A 34 3.63 -5.42 10.67
CA MET A 34 2.44 -6.22 10.36
C MET A 34 2.54 -7.62 10.96
N ALA A 35 3.69 -8.28 10.85
CA ALA A 35 3.91 -9.60 11.44
C ALA A 35 3.72 -9.61 12.97
N ALA A 36 4.01 -8.50 13.65
CA ALA A 36 3.78 -8.37 15.08
C ALA A 36 2.28 -8.36 15.45
N VAL A 37 1.40 -7.85 14.59
CA VAL A 37 -0.05 -7.77 14.84
C VAL A 37 -0.82 -8.94 14.23
N THR A 38 -0.36 -9.50 13.10
CA THR A 38 -0.98 -10.67 12.47
C THR A 38 -0.56 -11.98 13.10
N GLY A 39 0.59 -12.02 13.80
CA GLY A 39 1.12 -13.19 14.48
C GLY A 39 1.94 -14.14 13.60
N ASP A 40 1.91 -13.96 12.28
CA ASP A 40 2.72 -14.72 11.32
C ASP A 40 3.05 -13.92 10.05
N LEU A 41 4.13 -14.34 9.38
CA LEU A 41 4.66 -13.66 8.20
C LEU A 41 3.75 -13.80 6.96
N ALA A 42 3.04 -14.92 6.80
CA ALA A 42 2.19 -15.13 5.63
C ALA A 42 0.99 -14.17 5.66
N SER A 43 0.33 -14.05 6.82
CA SER A 43 -0.75 -13.07 7.05
C SER A 43 -0.24 -11.63 6.93
N ALA A 44 1.00 -11.36 7.37
CA ALA A 44 1.62 -10.04 7.21
C ALA A 44 1.85 -9.66 5.74
N VAL A 45 2.33 -10.62 4.94
CA VAL A 45 2.51 -10.44 3.50
C VAL A 45 1.17 -10.23 2.80
N GLU A 46 0.14 -11.02 3.12
CA GLU A 46 -1.20 -10.81 2.56
C GLU A 46 -1.72 -9.40 2.85
N SER A 47 -1.61 -8.96 4.11
CA SER A 47 -2.07 -7.63 4.53
C SER A 47 -1.26 -6.50 3.89
N TYR A 48 0.06 -6.67 3.78
CA TYR A 48 0.94 -5.72 3.10
C TYR A 48 0.60 -5.60 1.61
N VAL A 49 0.40 -6.73 0.93
CA VAL A 49 -0.06 -6.76 -0.46
C VAL A 49 -1.40 -6.04 -0.58
N ASP A 50 -2.35 -6.31 0.30
CA ASP A 50 -3.65 -5.63 0.30
C ASP A 50 -3.54 -4.10 0.44
N ILE A 51 -2.67 -3.60 1.32
CA ILE A 51 -2.39 -2.16 1.48
C ILE A 51 -1.86 -1.57 0.17
N VAL A 52 -0.84 -2.19 -0.41
CA VAL A 52 -0.21 -1.73 -1.66
C VAL A 52 -1.21 -1.77 -2.80
N LEU A 53 -1.95 -2.86 -2.95
CA LEU A 53 -2.95 -3.01 -4.00
C LEU A 53 -4.09 -2.02 -3.83
N MET A 54 -4.53 -1.75 -2.61
CA MET A 54 -5.51 -0.71 -2.34
C MET A 54 -4.98 0.67 -2.67
N ALA A 55 -3.67 0.92 -2.58
CA ALA A 55 -3.07 2.19 -3.00
C ALA A 55 -3.19 2.40 -4.52
N VAL A 56 -2.75 1.44 -5.33
CA VAL A 56 -2.78 1.55 -6.81
C VAL A 56 -4.15 1.27 -7.43
N ALA A 57 -4.88 0.27 -6.97
CA ALA A 57 -6.19 -0.12 -7.51
C ALA A 57 -7.30 0.79 -6.97
N SER A 58 -7.17 2.10 -7.23
CA SER A 58 -8.04 3.11 -6.63
C SER A 58 -9.51 3.03 -7.12
N ASP A 59 -9.76 2.33 -8.22
CA ASP A 59 -11.07 1.99 -8.78
C ASP A 59 -11.57 0.59 -8.36
N GLY A 60 -10.79 -0.14 -7.54
CA GLY A 60 -11.05 -1.51 -7.11
C GLY A 60 -10.55 -2.59 -8.08
N LYS A 61 -9.86 -2.22 -9.17
CA LYS A 61 -9.32 -3.17 -10.15
C LYS A 61 -7.83 -2.94 -10.35
N LEU A 62 -7.04 -3.96 -10.05
CA LEU A 62 -5.61 -3.95 -10.37
C LEU A 62 -5.39 -4.26 -11.86
N SER A 63 -4.94 -3.27 -12.63
CA SER A 63 -4.46 -3.48 -14.00
C SER A 63 -3.05 -4.08 -14.02
N LYS A 64 -2.64 -4.65 -15.16
CA LYS A 64 -1.28 -5.18 -15.33
C LYS A 64 -0.22 -4.08 -15.31
N ASP A 65 -0.56 -2.90 -15.82
CA ASP A 65 0.36 -1.76 -15.90
C ASP A 65 0.61 -1.17 -14.51
N GLU A 66 -0.45 -0.98 -13.71
CA GLU A 66 -0.34 -0.58 -12.29
C GLU A 66 0.46 -1.61 -11.49
N TYR A 67 0.21 -2.90 -11.72
CA TYR A 67 0.97 -3.95 -11.06
C TYR A 67 2.45 -3.92 -11.45
N ALA A 68 2.77 -3.70 -12.73
CA ALA A 68 4.16 -3.67 -13.19
C ALA A 68 4.98 -2.56 -12.50
N LEU A 69 4.36 -1.44 -12.13
CA LEU A 69 5.01 -0.34 -11.40
C LEU A 69 5.40 -0.73 -9.97
N ILE A 70 4.60 -1.58 -9.32
CA ILE A 70 4.84 -1.99 -7.92
C ILE A 70 5.54 -3.35 -7.79
N ALA A 71 5.48 -4.20 -8.81
CA ALA A 71 5.95 -5.59 -8.75
C ALA A 71 7.42 -5.74 -8.32
N PRO A 72 8.37 -4.92 -8.78
CA PRO A 72 9.76 -5.01 -8.33
C PRO A 72 9.90 -4.74 -6.82
N GLY A 73 9.21 -3.71 -6.32
CA GLY A 73 9.26 -3.37 -4.89
C GLY A 73 8.50 -4.37 -4.02
N LEU A 74 7.37 -4.88 -4.51
CA LEU A 74 6.61 -5.92 -3.84
C LEU A 74 7.44 -7.21 -3.68
N SER A 75 8.11 -7.64 -4.76
CA SER A 75 8.96 -8.83 -4.73
C SER A 75 10.21 -8.63 -3.86
N ALA A 76 10.81 -7.43 -3.90
CA ALA A 76 11.95 -7.10 -3.05
C ALA A 76 11.58 -7.09 -1.55
N ALA A 77 10.38 -6.60 -1.22
CA ALA A 77 9.87 -6.55 0.13
C ALA A 77 9.62 -7.95 0.72
N VAL A 78 8.94 -8.79 -0.04
CA VAL A 78 8.53 -10.13 0.39
C VAL A 78 9.70 -11.12 0.33
N GLY A 79 10.70 -10.85 -0.52
CA GLY A 79 11.87 -11.71 -0.72
C GLY A 79 11.64 -12.83 -1.72
N GLU A 80 10.44 -12.95 -2.28
CA GLU A 80 10.10 -13.86 -3.36
C GLU A 80 9.27 -13.15 -4.45
N PRO A 81 9.31 -13.62 -5.71
CA PRO A 81 8.51 -13.03 -6.77
C PRO A 81 7.02 -13.23 -6.50
N ILE A 82 6.27 -12.13 -6.37
CA ILE A 82 4.82 -12.18 -6.42
C ILE A 82 4.40 -11.97 -7.87
N SER A 83 3.56 -12.87 -8.41
CA SER A 83 3.00 -12.68 -9.75
C SER A 83 1.74 -11.81 -9.70
N TYR A 84 1.37 -11.22 -10.84
CA TYR A 84 0.09 -10.50 -10.97
C TYR A 84 -1.11 -11.36 -10.56
N ASP A 85 -1.07 -12.65 -10.89
CA ASP A 85 -2.14 -13.59 -10.57
C ASP A 85 -2.21 -13.88 -9.07
N ASP A 86 -1.06 -13.93 -8.39
CA ASP A 86 -1.02 -14.11 -6.94
C ASP A 86 -1.52 -12.87 -6.20
N ALA A 87 -1.09 -11.68 -6.63
CA ALA A 87 -1.62 -10.41 -6.14
C ALA A 87 -3.15 -10.33 -6.30
N LYS A 88 -3.68 -10.75 -7.46
CA LYS A 88 -5.13 -10.85 -7.67
C LYS A 88 -5.82 -11.85 -6.76
N LYS A 89 -5.23 -13.02 -6.54
CA LYS A 89 -5.79 -14.04 -5.62
C LYS A 89 -5.88 -13.49 -4.21
N ILE A 90 -4.83 -12.81 -3.73
CA ILE A 90 -4.80 -12.17 -2.41
C ILE A 90 -5.92 -11.13 -2.31
N MET A 91 -5.99 -10.19 -3.25
CA MET A 91 -7.02 -9.14 -3.27
C MET A 91 -8.46 -9.70 -3.32
N ASN A 92 -8.67 -10.80 -4.05
CA ASN A 92 -9.94 -11.51 -4.11
C ASN A 92 -10.27 -12.23 -2.79
N LYS A 93 -9.28 -12.90 -2.18
CA LYS A 93 -9.41 -13.59 -0.89
C LYS A 93 -9.82 -12.61 0.21
N SER A 94 -9.18 -11.44 0.24
CA SER A 94 -9.49 -10.34 1.16
C SER A 94 -10.76 -9.58 0.79
N LYS A 95 -11.39 -9.92 -0.33
CA LYS A 95 -12.60 -9.27 -0.86
C LYS A 95 -12.44 -7.75 -1.07
N LEU A 96 -11.22 -7.31 -1.36
CA LEU A 96 -10.85 -5.93 -1.66
C LEU A 96 -10.88 -5.61 -3.16
N ASN A 97 -11.16 -6.62 -4.00
CA ASN A 97 -11.43 -6.51 -5.44
C ASN A 97 -12.65 -5.64 -5.80
N SER A 98 -13.33 -5.09 -4.80
CA SER A 98 -14.20 -3.93 -4.96
C SER A 98 -14.06 -3.06 -3.72
N ARG A 99 -13.70 -1.78 -3.89
CA ARG A 99 -13.69 -0.80 -2.79
C ARG A 99 -15.07 -0.56 -2.16
N ASN A 100 -16.14 -1.10 -2.76
CA ASN A 100 -17.50 -1.07 -2.22
C ASN A 100 -17.70 -2.07 -1.08
N ASN A 101 -16.77 -3.01 -0.87
CA ASN A 101 -16.81 -3.89 0.28
C ASN A 101 -16.29 -3.16 1.53
N LYS A 102 -17.14 -2.28 2.08
CA LYS A 102 -16.80 -1.46 3.23
C LYS A 102 -16.30 -2.29 4.41
N ALA A 103 -16.87 -3.47 4.67
CA ALA A 103 -16.44 -4.31 5.78
C ALA A 103 -14.99 -4.81 5.62
N ALA A 104 -14.57 -5.17 4.40
CA ALA A 104 -13.18 -5.56 4.14
C ALA A 104 -12.22 -4.37 4.25
N VAL A 105 -12.65 -3.21 3.74
CA VAL A 105 -11.86 -1.97 3.84
C VAL A 105 -11.69 -1.54 5.30
N ASP A 106 -12.78 -1.54 6.08
CA ASP A 106 -12.77 -1.18 7.49
C ASP A 106 -11.88 -2.17 8.28
N ALA A 107 -11.97 -3.47 8.01
CA ALA A 107 -11.10 -4.46 8.65
C ALA A 107 -9.60 -4.24 8.35
N LEU A 108 -9.26 -3.85 7.12
CA LEU A 108 -7.87 -3.52 6.77
C LEU A 108 -7.42 -2.24 7.50
N VAL A 109 -8.28 -1.23 7.59
CA VAL A 109 -7.98 0.02 8.31
C VAL A 109 -7.83 -0.24 9.82
N ASP A 110 -8.67 -1.09 10.41
CA ASP A 110 -8.57 -1.49 11.82
C ASP A 110 -7.27 -2.24 12.11
N LEU A 111 -6.84 -3.12 11.19
CA LEU A 111 -5.56 -3.80 11.28
C LEU A 111 -4.39 -2.81 11.22
N VAL A 112 -4.44 -1.84 10.30
CA VAL A 112 -3.46 -0.74 10.23
C VAL A 112 -3.50 0.11 11.50
N GLY A 113 -4.67 0.32 12.11
CA GLY A 113 -4.81 1.02 13.38
C GLY A 113 -4.22 0.27 14.58
N SER A 114 -3.96 -1.03 14.44
CA SER A 114 -3.42 -1.89 15.50
C SER A 114 -1.89 -1.93 15.56
N VAL A 115 -1.21 -1.40 14.54
CA VAL A 115 0.26 -1.30 14.51
C VAL A 115 0.75 -0.10 15.34
N SER A 116 2.07 -0.02 15.60
CA SER A 116 2.64 1.15 16.29
C SER A 116 2.49 2.43 15.45
N PRO A 117 2.49 3.62 16.08
CA PRO A 117 2.42 4.89 15.35
C PRO A 117 3.50 5.04 14.27
N GLU A 118 4.71 4.57 14.54
CA GLU A 118 5.83 4.63 13.61
C GLU A 118 5.59 3.76 12.37
N ILE A 119 5.03 2.56 12.56
CA ILE A 119 4.66 1.67 11.46
C ILE A 119 3.47 2.25 10.67
N LYS A 120 2.54 2.92 11.34
CA LYS A 120 1.42 3.60 10.69
C LYS A 120 1.91 4.72 9.78
N ASP A 121 2.89 5.51 10.24
CA ASP A 121 3.54 6.53 9.42
C ASP A 121 4.24 5.91 8.21
N ASP A 122 4.92 4.78 8.39
CA ASP A 122 5.58 4.07 7.30
C ASP A 122 4.59 3.50 6.27
N ILE A 123 3.42 3.01 6.71
CA ILE A 123 2.32 2.57 5.83
C ILE A 123 1.80 3.76 5.01
N VAL A 124 1.63 4.93 5.63
CA VAL A 124 1.18 6.15 4.94
C VAL A 124 2.21 6.58 3.90
N ILE A 125 3.49 6.65 4.27
CA ILE A 125 4.58 7.00 3.35
C ILE A 125 4.64 6.02 2.17
N LEU A 126 4.58 4.73 2.45
CA LEU A 126 4.57 3.68 1.43
C LEU A 126 3.40 3.83 0.45
N THR A 127 2.20 4.11 0.97
CA THR A 127 1.02 4.36 0.15
C THR A 127 1.21 5.60 -0.75
N MET A 128 1.79 6.68 -0.22
CA MET A 128 2.06 7.90 -0.98
C MET A 128 3.06 7.67 -2.11
N ILE A 129 4.12 6.89 -1.84
CA ILE A 129 5.13 6.53 -2.83
C ILE A 129 4.50 5.73 -3.97
N VAL A 130 3.75 4.68 -3.62
CA VAL A 130 3.08 3.80 -4.58
C VAL A 130 2.11 4.58 -5.47
N CYS A 131 1.29 5.47 -4.89
CA CYS A 131 0.37 6.33 -5.66
C CYS A 131 1.08 7.42 -6.48
N ALA A 132 2.35 7.74 -6.18
CA ALA A 132 3.12 8.69 -6.97
C ALA A 132 3.88 8.02 -8.12
N ALA A 133 3.87 6.68 -8.21
CA ALA A 133 4.64 5.92 -9.20
C ALA A 133 4.25 6.26 -10.65
N ASP A 134 2.99 6.65 -10.89
CA ASP A 134 2.48 7.09 -12.19
C ASP A 134 2.69 8.60 -12.46
N GLY A 135 3.36 9.30 -11.52
CA GLY A 135 3.65 10.72 -11.56
C GLY A 135 2.57 11.63 -10.99
N LYS A 136 1.41 11.12 -10.54
CA LYS A 136 0.35 11.96 -9.98
C LYS A 136 -0.57 11.25 -9.01
N ILE A 137 -0.61 11.73 -7.77
CA ILE A 137 -1.54 11.22 -6.76
C ILE A 137 -2.95 11.81 -7.01
N SER A 138 -3.84 10.98 -7.51
CA SER A 138 -5.23 11.30 -7.81
C SER A 138 -6.06 11.60 -6.56
N GLY A 139 -7.24 12.20 -6.74
CA GLY A 139 -8.17 12.49 -5.64
C GLY A 139 -8.65 11.23 -4.90
N LYS A 140 -8.79 10.10 -5.61
CA LYS A 140 -9.20 8.82 -5.00
C LYS A 140 -8.10 8.21 -4.14
N GLU A 141 -6.84 8.35 -4.56
CA GLU A 141 -5.67 7.91 -3.79
C GLU A 141 -5.48 8.77 -2.56
N LYS A 142 -5.63 10.09 -2.70
CA LYS A 142 -5.65 11.02 -1.55
C LYS A 142 -6.74 10.67 -0.54
N ALA A 143 -7.91 10.24 -0.99
CA ALA A 143 -9.00 9.82 -0.11
C ALA A 143 -8.63 8.55 0.68
N TRP A 144 -7.97 7.58 0.04
CA TRP A 144 -7.45 6.37 0.66
C TRP A 144 -6.38 6.68 1.71
N ILE A 145 -5.36 7.45 1.33
CA ILE A 145 -4.28 7.86 2.26
C ILE A 145 -4.86 8.54 3.50
N LYS A 146 -5.88 9.40 3.32
CA LYS A 146 -6.57 10.06 4.45
C LYS A 146 -7.34 9.10 5.34
N GLN A 147 -7.83 7.96 4.84
CA GLN A 147 -8.47 6.95 5.68
C GLN A 147 -7.44 6.28 6.59
N LEU A 148 -6.24 6.01 6.09
CA LEU A 148 -5.14 5.45 6.88
C LEU A 148 -4.64 6.41 7.96
N ILE A 149 -4.68 7.72 7.71
CA ILE A 149 -4.27 8.74 8.69
C ILE A 149 -5.30 8.91 9.82
N ARG A 150 -6.57 8.59 9.57
CA ARG A 150 -7.61 8.76 10.60
C ARG A 150 -7.34 7.81 11.77
N GLU A 151 -7.54 8.35 12.97
CA GLU A 151 -7.56 7.60 14.24
C GLU A 151 -8.88 6.85 14.38
#